data_AF-A0A8I1QMY3-F1
#
_entry.id   AF-A0A8I1QMY3-F1
#
_cell.length_a   1.000
_cell.length_b   1.000
_cell.length_c   1.000
_cell.angle_alpha   90.00
_cell.angle_beta   90.00
_cell.angle_gamma   90.00
#
_symmetry.space_group_name_H-M   'P 1'
#
loop_
_entity.id
_entity.type
_entity.pdbx_description
1 polymer ?
#
loop_
_entity_poly.entity_id
_entity_poly.type
_entity_poly.pdbx_seq_one_letter_code
_entity_poly.pdbx_strand_id
1 'polypeptide(L)' 'MSQEQMAQLLGISTLSLWKWESCQVTPRTSMLERHFVAMDMGKREAWRALETV' A
#
# COMPACT_ATOMS: atom_id res chain seq x y z
N MET A 1 0.56 -11.27 -1.20
CA MET A 1 1.14 -10.01 -1.70
C MET A 1 2.32 -9.70 -0.81
N SER A 2 3.48 -9.36 -1.36
CA SER A 2 4.65 -8.99 -0.57
C SER A 2 4.56 -7.54 -0.09
N GLN A 3 5.39 -7.17 0.89
CA GLN A 3 5.48 -5.78 1.37
C GLN A 3 5.94 -4.82 0.27
N GLU A 4 6.83 -5.26 -0.63
CA GLU A 4 7.24 -4.52 -1.83
C GLU A 4 6.08 -4.24 -2.77
N GLN A 5 5.25 -5.24 -3.03
CA GLN A 5 4.07 -5.10 -3.89
C GLN A 5 3.04 -4.15 -3.26
N MET A 6 2.80 -4.24 -1.95
CA MET A 6 1.91 -3.31 -1.28
C MET A 6 2.46 -1.87 -1.29
N ALA A 7 3.77 -1.70 -1.08
CA ALA A 7 4.41 -0.40 -1.14
C ALA A 7 4.30 0.22 -2.55
N GLN A 8 4.49 -0.59 -3.60
CA GLN A 8 4.32 -0.19 -4.99
C GLN A 8 2.86 0.23 -5.28
N LEU A 9 1.89 -0.56 -4.83
CA LEU A 9 0.46 -0.26 -4.99
C LEU A 9 0.06 1.07 -4.31
N LEU A 10 0.65 1.35 -3.15
CA LEU A 10 0.43 2.58 -2.40
C LEU A 10 1.28 3.77 -2.91
N GLY A 11 2.23 3.53 -3.80
CA GLY A 11 3.17 4.53 -4.30
C GLY A 11 4.11 5.07 -3.21
N ILE A 12 4.50 4.22 -2.25
CA ILE A 12 5.40 4.57 -1.14
C ILE A 12 6.60 3.63 -1.08
N SER A 13 7.59 3.97 -0.26
CA SER A 13 8.71 3.04 -0.01
C SER A 13 8.29 1.88 0.91
N THR A 14 8.95 0.73 0.77
CA THR A 14 8.81 -0.41 1.68
C THR A 14 9.10 -0.05 3.13
N LEU A 15 10.09 0.81 3.36
CA LEU A 15 10.40 1.33 4.70
C LEU A 15 9.25 2.16 5.29
N SER A 16 8.59 2.98 4.47
CA SER A 16 7.42 3.76 4.89
C SER A 16 6.27 2.84 5.28
N LEU A 17 6.00 1.81 4.46
CA LEU A 17 4.97 0.82 4.75
C LEU A 17 5.27 0.07 6.05
N TRP A 18 6.51 -0.38 6.24
CA TRP A 18 6.94 -1.04 7.47
C TRP A 18 6.74 -0.15 8.72
N LYS A 19 7.04 1.15 8.62
CA LYS A 19 6.81 2.10 9.73
C LYS A 19 5.34 2.27 10.09
N TRP A 20 4.44 2.15 9.12
CA TRP A 20 3.00 2.19 9.36
C TRP A 20 2.51 0.89 10.02
N GLU A 21 2.93 -0.26 9.48
CA GLU A 21 2.55 -1.59 9.99
C GLU A 21 3.09 -1.84 11.41
N SER A 22 4.29 -1.33 11.72
CA SER A 22 4.90 -1.40 13.05
C SER A 22 4.44 -0.31 14.01
N CYS A 23 3.45 0.51 13.61
CA CYS A 23 2.92 1.64 14.38
C CYS A 23 3.97 2.69 14.80
N GLN A 24 5.12 2.75 14.13
CA GLN A 24 6.14 3.77 14.39
C GLN A 24 5.73 5.15 13.85
N VAL A 25 4.93 5.19 12.78
CA VAL A 25 4.46 6.42 12.15
C VAL A 25 3.01 6.27 11.75
N THR A 26 2.17 7.24 12.13
CA THR A 26 0.80 7.34 11.63
C THR A 26 0.80 7.92 10.21
N PRO A 27 0.16 7.25 9.22
CA PRO A 27 0.02 7.79 7.87
C PRO A 27 -0.73 9.12 7.88
N ARG A 28 -0.44 9.98 6.90
CA ARG A 28 -1.27 11.17 6.67
C ARG A 28 -2.67 10.75 6.22
N THR A 29 -3.67 11.58 6.46
CA THR A 29 -5.06 11.30 6.05
C THR A 29 -5.20 10.97 4.57
N SER A 30 -4.51 11.70 3.69
CA SER A 30 -4.50 11.44 2.25
C SER A 30 -3.93 10.08 1.85
N MET A 31 -3.09 9.49 2.70
CA MET A 31 -2.54 8.15 2.51
C MET A 31 -3.40 7.06 3.13
N LEU A 32 -4.17 7.38 4.18
CA LEU A 32 -5.13 6.43 4.77
C LEU A 32 -6.19 6.03 3.74
N GLU A 33 -6.73 6.98 2.98
CA GLU A 33 -7.70 6.69 1.92
C GLU A 33 -7.14 5.71 0.89
N ARG A 34 -5.91 5.96 0.41
CA ARG A 34 -5.22 5.04 -0.53
C ARG A 34 -4.98 3.67 0.07
N HIS A 35 -4.62 3.62 1.36
CA HIS A 35 -4.41 2.37 2.07
C HIS A 35 -5.69 1.54 2.17
N PHE A 36 -6.82 2.16 2.52
CA PHE A 36 -8.09 1.46 2.55
C PHE A 36 -8.55 1.00 1.18
N VAL A 37 -8.37 1.82 0.14
CA VAL A 37 -8.66 1.41 -1.26
C VAL A 37 -7.82 0.19 -1.64
N ALA A 38 -6.51 0.20 -1.37
CA ALA A 38 -5.63 -0.92 -1.65
C ALA A 38 -5.99 -2.21 -0.88
N MET A 39 -6.54 -2.08 0.33
CA MET A 39 -7.02 -3.22 1.11
C MET A 39 -8.38 -3.75 0.64
N ASP A 40 -9.22 -2.88 0.07
CA ASP A 40 -10.53 -3.24 -0.49
C ASP A 40 -10.42 -3.85 -1.91
N MET A 41 -9.32 -3.56 -2.62
CA MET A 41 -9.02 -4.15 -3.92
C MET A 41 -8.97 -5.69 -3.83
N GLY A 42 -9.73 -6.34 -4.72
CA GLY A 42 -9.64 -7.79 -4.88
C GLY A 42 -8.24 -8.20 -5.39
N LYS A 43 -7.79 -9.43 -5.07
CA LYS A 43 -6.47 -9.93 -5.49
C LYS A 43 -6.16 -9.65 -6.96
N ARG A 44 -7.08 -9.98 -7.88
CA ARG A 44 -6.90 -9.79 -9.33
C ARG A 44 -6.75 -8.32 -9.73
N GLU A 45 -7.44 -7.43 -9.04
CA GLU A 45 -7.39 -5.99 -9.30
C GLU A 45 -6.06 -5.40 -8.85
N ALA A 46 -5.59 -5.78 -7.65
CA ALA A 46 -4.28 -5.39 -7.14
C ALA A 46 -3.14 -5.85 -8.06
N TRP A 47 -3.20 -7.08 -8.60
CA TRP A 47 -2.20 -7.56 -9.56
C TRP A 47 -2.18 -6.75 -10.86
N ARG A 48 -3.35 -6.40 -11.41
CA ARG A 48 -3.42 -5.52 -12.60
C ARG A 48 -2.83 -4.14 -12.31
N ALA A 49 -3.14 -3.57 -11.15
CA ALA A 49 -2.59 -2.28 -10.75
C ALA A 49 -1.05 -2.31 -10.67
N LEU A 50 -0.46 -3.43 -10.26
CA LEU A 50 1.01 -3.61 -10.22
C LEU A 50 1.64 -3.83 -11.60
N GLU A 51 0.91 -4.44 -12.54
CA GLU A 51 1.38 -4.63 -13.93
C GLU A 51 1.39 -3.34 -14.75
N THR A 52 0.66 -2.31 -14.30
CA THR A 52 0.48 -1.05 -15.04
C THR A 52 1.45 0.07 -14.57
N VAL A 53 2.30 -0.20 -13.57
CA VAL A 53 3.29 0.74 -13.01
C VAL A 53 4.67 0.44 -13.57
#